data_AF-A0A4Q5V6G8-F1
#
_entry.id   AF-A0A4Q5V6G8-F1
#
_cell.length_a   1.000
_cell.length_b   1.000
_cell.length_c   1.000
_cell.angle_alpha   90.00
_cell.angle_beta   90.00
_cell.angle_gamma   90.00
#
_symmetry.space_group_name_H-M   'P 1'
#
loop_
_entity.id
_entity.type
_entity.pdbx_description
1 polymer ?
#
loop_
_entity_poly.entity_id
_entity_poly.type
_entity_poly.pdbx_seq_one_letter_code
_entity_poly.pdbx_strand_id
1 'polypeptide(L)'
;MLQPKRTKFRKQMKGRNRGLSQRGSKVSFGDFGLKATGRGRLTARQIEAARRAMTRHVKRGGKIWIRVFPDKPITEKPLEVRQGKGKGNVEYWVAQIRPGKVLYEMDGVSEELAR
;
A
#
# COMPACT_ATOMS: atom_id res chain seq x y z
N MET A 1 4.09 5.10 10.82
CA MET A 1 3.47 4.49 9.63
C MET A 1 4.19 5.00 8.39
N LEU A 2 4.25 4.22 7.31
CA LEU A 2 4.96 4.61 6.09
C LEU A 2 4.34 5.88 5.47
N GLN A 3 5.18 6.87 5.15
CA GLN A 3 4.82 8.08 4.42
C GLN A 3 6.07 8.72 3.81
N PRO A 4 5.94 9.56 2.77
CA PRO A 4 7.07 10.32 2.23
C PRO A 4 7.62 11.31 3.28
N LYS A 5 8.94 11.45 3.36
CA LYS A 5 9.58 12.46 4.23
C LYS A 5 9.32 13.89 3.75
N ARG A 6 9.27 14.10 2.43
CA ARG A 6 9.03 15.39 1.79
C ARG A 6 8.29 15.17 0.47
N THR A 7 7.33 16.03 0.15
CA THR A 7 6.70 16.10 -1.17
C THR A 7 6.80 17.50 -1.73
N LYS A 8 6.88 17.63 -3.06
CA LYS A 8 6.84 18.94 -3.74
C LYS A 8 5.52 19.67 -3.50
N PHE A 9 4.41 18.92 -3.53
CA PHE A 9 3.07 19.43 -3.29
C PHE A 9 2.39 18.67 -2.16
N ARG A 10 1.73 19.40 -1.26
CA ARG A 10 1.02 18.81 -0.12
C ARG A 10 -0.30 18.13 -0.53
N LYS A 11 -1.08 18.75 -1.43
CA LYS A 11 -2.41 18.25 -1.85
C LYS A 11 -2.37 17.84 -3.31
N GLN A 12 -2.97 16.68 -3.64
CA GLN A 12 -3.02 16.16 -5.01
C GLN A 12 -4.45 15.79 -5.43
N MET A 13 -4.79 15.90 -6.71
CA MET A 13 -6.10 15.47 -7.22
C MET A 13 -6.31 13.95 -7.05
N LYS A 14 -7.57 13.53 -6.89
CA LYS A 14 -7.93 12.11 -6.63
C LYS A 14 -7.44 11.18 -7.75
N GLY A 15 -7.48 11.66 -9.00
CA GLY A 15 -7.15 10.91 -10.20
C GLY A 15 -8.07 9.71 -10.43
N ARG A 16 -7.84 8.97 -11.52
CA ARG A 16 -8.55 7.72 -11.84
C ARG A 16 -7.58 6.54 -11.75
N ASN A 17 -8.01 5.42 -11.19
CA ASN A 17 -7.22 4.19 -11.12
C ASN A 17 -7.73 3.21 -12.19
N ARG A 18 -7.09 3.23 -13.37
CA ARG A 18 -7.49 2.47 -14.57
C ARG A 18 -6.37 1.55 -15.04
N GLY A 19 -6.75 0.54 -15.81
CA GLY A 19 -5.83 -0.42 -16.44
C GLY A 19 -5.24 -1.44 -15.47
N LEU A 20 -4.39 -2.30 -16.02
CA LEU A 20 -3.65 -3.33 -15.31
C LEU A 20 -2.28 -2.81 -14.85
N SER A 21 -1.68 -3.51 -13.90
CA SER A 21 -0.32 -3.24 -13.47
C SER A 21 0.69 -3.81 -14.47
N GLN A 22 1.24 -2.94 -15.32
CA GLN A 22 2.29 -3.33 -16.28
C GLN A 22 3.68 -3.49 -15.63
N ARG A 23 3.89 -2.88 -14.45
CA ARG A 23 5.18 -2.90 -13.74
C ARG A 23 5.03 -3.36 -12.29
N GLY A 24 5.98 -4.16 -11.81
CA GLY A 24 5.92 -4.75 -10.46
C GLY A 24 4.81 -5.80 -10.34
N SER A 25 4.61 -6.58 -11.40
CA SER A 25 3.65 -7.69 -11.47
C SER A 25 4.31 -9.07 -11.39
N LYS A 26 5.65 -9.09 -11.37
CA LYS A 26 6.50 -10.27 -11.16
C LYS A 26 7.13 -10.19 -9.78
N VAL A 27 7.33 -11.34 -9.15
CA VAL A 27 8.15 -11.49 -7.95
C VAL A 27 9.61 -11.22 -8.35
N SER A 28 10.40 -10.55 -7.50
CA SER A 28 11.80 -10.23 -7.86
C SER A 28 12.81 -10.40 -6.74
N PHE A 29 12.37 -10.47 -5.48
CA PHE A 29 13.25 -10.57 -4.32
C PHE A 29 13.04 -11.88 -3.54
N GLY A 30 11.79 -12.29 -3.33
CA GLY A 30 11.49 -13.53 -2.62
C GLY A 30 11.07 -14.69 -3.52
N ASP A 31 10.78 -15.83 -2.90
CA ASP A 31 10.27 -17.02 -3.58
C ASP A 31 8.75 -16.96 -3.75
N PHE A 32 8.06 -16.38 -2.77
CA PHE A 32 6.60 -16.26 -2.75
C PHE A 32 6.17 -14.80 -2.81
N GLY A 33 5.01 -14.52 -3.43
CA GLY A 33 4.49 -13.16 -3.56
C GLY A 33 2.97 -13.06 -3.51
N LEU A 34 2.47 -12.05 -2.80
CA LEU A 34 1.05 -11.73 -2.74
C LEU A 34 0.67 -10.76 -3.87
N LYS A 35 -0.11 -11.24 -4.84
CA LYS A 35 -0.53 -10.44 -6.01
C LYS A 35 -1.97 -9.94 -5.85
N ALA A 36 -2.18 -8.66 -6.10
CA ALA A 36 -3.52 -8.07 -6.09
C ALA A 36 -4.32 -8.52 -7.32
N THR A 37 -5.51 -9.08 -7.10
CA THR A 37 -6.48 -9.38 -8.17
C THR A 37 -7.39 -8.19 -8.47
N GLY A 38 -7.68 -7.40 -7.44
CA GLY A 38 -8.54 -6.22 -7.51
C GLY A 38 -7.79 -4.89 -7.64
N ARG A 39 -8.57 -3.82 -7.76
CA ARG A 39 -8.09 -2.44 -7.69
C ARG A 39 -8.48 -1.82 -6.35
N GLY A 40 -7.65 -0.93 -5.83
CA GLY A 40 -7.96 -0.30 -4.55
C GLY A 40 -6.96 0.76 -4.12
N ARG A 41 -7.21 1.28 -2.91
CA ARG A 41 -6.28 2.13 -2.18
C ARG A 41 -5.89 1.38 -0.92
N LEU A 42 -4.59 1.16 -0.76
CA LEU A 42 -4.06 0.52 0.43
C LEU A 42 -3.49 1.60 1.34
N THR A 43 -4.03 1.74 2.55
CA THR A 43 -3.58 2.74 3.51
C THR A 43 -2.27 2.31 4.16
N ALA A 44 -1.49 3.26 4.66
CA ALA A 44 -0.28 2.95 5.44
C ALA A 44 -0.59 2.05 6.68
N ARG A 45 -1.78 2.19 7.26
CA ARG A 45 -2.28 1.35 8.37
C ARG A 45 -2.47 -0.09 7.94
N GLN A 46 -3.15 -0.31 6.82
CA GLN A 46 -3.37 -1.65 6.26
C GLN A 46 -2.04 -2.32 5.88
N ILE A 47 -1.11 -1.54 5.30
CA ILE A 47 0.21 -2.07 4.94
C ILE A 47 0.96 -2.59 6.17
N GLU A 48 0.94 -1.81 7.25
CA GLU A 48 1.62 -2.16 8.50
C GLU A 48 0.91 -3.30 9.25
N ALA A 49 -0.42 -3.33 9.24
CA ALA A 49 -1.20 -4.41 9.84
C ALA A 49 -0.90 -5.76 9.17
N ALA A 50 -0.92 -5.80 7.84
CA ALA A 50 -0.57 -6.99 7.08
C ALA A 50 0.89 -7.41 7.32
N ARG A 51 1.85 -6.46 7.29
CA ARG A 51 3.26 -6.73 7.59
C ARG A 51 3.43 -7.38 8.96
N ARG A 52 2.82 -6.81 10.01
CA ARG A 52 2.88 -7.36 11.37
C ARG A 52 2.26 -8.75 11.45
N ALA A 53 1.13 -8.98 10.78
CA ALA A 53 0.49 -10.29 10.75
C ALA A 53 1.40 -11.34 10.12
N MET A 54 1.96 -11.07 8.94
CA MET A 54 2.90 -11.96 8.26
C MET A 54 4.14 -12.23 9.11
N THR A 55 4.80 -11.19 9.64
CA THR A 55 6.00 -11.35 10.49
C THR A 55 5.72 -12.17 11.76
N ARG A 56 4.53 -12.06 12.35
CA ARG A 56 4.14 -12.87 13.52
C ARG A 56 3.88 -14.32 13.12
N HIS A 57 3.22 -14.57 11.99
CA HIS A 57 2.92 -15.91 11.51
C HIS A 57 4.18 -16.74 11.29
N VAL A 58 5.19 -16.14 10.64
CA VAL A 58 6.51 -16.78 10.42
C VAL A 58 7.43 -16.78 11.66
N LYS A 59 6.92 -16.36 12.83
CA LYS A 59 7.68 -16.24 14.09
C LYS A 59 8.99 -15.43 13.94
N ARG A 60 8.96 -14.38 13.11
CA ARG A 60 10.13 -13.56 12.72
C ARG A 60 11.23 -14.31 11.96
N GLY A 61 10.95 -15.52 11.46
CA GLY A 61 11.78 -16.23 10.49
C GLY A 61 11.54 -15.73 9.06
N GLY A 62 12.53 -15.92 8.19
CA GLY A 62 12.46 -15.47 6.80
C GLY A 62 12.58 -13.96 6.61
N LYS A 63 12.54 -13.54 5.35
CA LYS A 63 12.58 -12.13 4.93
C LYS A 63 11.27 -11.76 4.26
N ILE A 64 10.76 -10.58 4.58
CA ILE A 64 9.51 -10.04 4.02
C ILE A 64 9.81 -8.70 3.36
N TRP A 65 9.43 -8.55 2.09
CA TRP A 65 9.51 -7.29 1.37
C TRP A 65 8.13 -6.68 1.20
N ILE A 66 8.05 -5.37 1.36
CA ILE A 66 6.87 -4.59 0.99
C ILE A 66 7.16 -3.98 -0.38
N ARG A 67 6.39 -4.39 -1.40
CA ARG A 67 6.57 -3.94 -2.79
C ARG A 67 5.82 -2.66 -3.13
N VAL A 68 5.07 -2.12 -2.16
CA VAL A 68 4.22 -0.93 -2.31
C VAL A 68 4.56 0.12 -1.26
N PHE A 69 4.46 1.39 -1.65
CA PHE A 69 4.70 2.52 -0.77
C PHE A 69 3.54 3.50 -0.86
N PRO A 70 3.02 4.01 0.28
CA PRO A 70 1.93 4.96 0.28
C PRO A 70 2.46 6.38 -0.03
N ASP A 71 2.39 6.76 -1.29
CA ASP A 71 2.92 8.01 -1.84
C ASP A 71 1.83 9.05 -2.15
N LYS A 72 0.55 8.65 -2.13
CA LYS A 72 -0.56 9.52 -2.47
C LYS A 72 -1.27 10.09 -1.22
N PRO A 73 -1.31 11.42 -1.04
CA PRO A 73 -2.03 12.03 0.08
C PRO A 73 -3.53 12.00 -0.17
N ILE A 74 -4.29 11.61 0.85
CA ILE A 74 -5.75 11.69 0.88
C ILE A 74 -6.16 12.82 1.81
N THR A 75 -7.05 13.67 1.31
CA THR A 75 -7.57 14.81 2.07
C THR A 75 -8.99 14.56 2.53
N GLU A 76 -9.30 15.04 3.72
CA GLU A 76 -10.64 15.02 4.30
C GLU A 76 -11.02 16.43 4.79
N LYS A 77 -12.30 16.77 4.72
CA LYS A 77 -12.80 17.99 5.36
C LYS A 77 -13.09 17.68 6.82
N PRO A 78 -12.90 18.65 7.74
CA PRO A 78 -13.34 18.49 9.12
C PRO A 78 -14.82 18.10 9.20
N LEU A 79 -15.19 17.51 10.32
CA LEU A 79 -16.60 17.30 10.63
C LEU A 79 -17.31 18.65 10.81
N GLU A 80 -18.62 18.68 10.60
CA GLU A 80 -19.49 19.83 10.87
C GLU A 80 -19.27 21.08 10.00
N VAL A 81 -18.49 20.99 8.91
CA VAL A 81 -18.32 22.11 7.96
C VAL A 81 -19.12 21.93 6.67
N ARG A 82 -19.62 23.04 6.13
CA ARG A 82 -20.33 23.08 4.84
C ARG A 82 -19.40 22.81 3.65
N GLN A 83 -20.00 22.53 2.49
CA GLN A 83 -19.26 22.39 1.24
C GLN A 83 -18.63 23.73 0.78
N GLY A 84 -17.65 23.66 -0.13
CA GLY A 84 -16.84 24.84 -0.53
C GLY A 84 -15.63 25.12 0.37
N LYS A 85 -15.18 26.39 0.43
CA LYS A 85 -14.03 26.90 1.23
C LYS A 85 -12.68 26.20 0.96
N GLY A 86 -12.53 25.63 -0.24
CA GLY A 86 -11.30 24.96 -0.65
C GLY A 86 -11.21 23.50 -0.21
N LYS A 87 -10.01 22.94 -0.38
CA LYS A 87 -9.73 21.52 -0.16
C LYS A 87 -9.31 21.26 1.27
N GLY A 88 -9.81 20.18 1.86
CA GLY A 88 -9.48 19.73 3.22
C GLY A 88 -8.00 19.42 3.47
N ASN A 89 -7.69 19.07 4.71
CA ASN A 89 -6.34 18.75 5.17
C ASN A 89 -5.96 17.33 4.76
N VAL A 90 -4.65 17.06 4.67
CA VAL A 90 -4.14 15.72 4.36
C VAL A 90 -4.19 14.89 5.64
N GLU A 91 -5.00 13.84 5.65
CA GLU A 91 -5.21 13.00 6.83
C GLU A 91 -4.32 11.75 6.80
N TYR A 92 -4.21 11.11 5.64
CA TYR A 92 -3.45 9.87 5.51
C TYR A 92 -2.91 9.66 4.09
N TRP A 93 -2.01 8.69 3.99
CA TRP A 93 -1.35 8.31 2.75
C TRP A 93 -1.82 6.93 2.28
N VAL A 94 -1.96 6.79 0.97
CA VAL A 94 -2.37 5.54 0.33
C VAL A 94 -1.44 5.17 -0.82
N ALA A 95 -1.27 3.87 -1.03
CA ALA A 95 -0.74 3.32 -2.26
C ALA A 95 -1.90 3.04 -3.23
N GLN A 96 -1.77 3.46 -4.49
CA GLN A 96 -2.75 3.09 -5.53
C GLN A 96 -2.41 1.71 -6.10
N ILE A 97 -3.33 0.75 -5.90
CA ILE A 97 -3.14 -0.63 -6.34
C ILE A 97 -3.95 -0.89 -7.60
N ARG A 98 -3.30 -1.45 -8.61
CA ARG A 98 -3.92 -1.95 -9.84
C ARG A 98 -3.90 -3.48 -9.83
N PRO A 99 -4.85 -4.14 -10.51
CA PRO A 99 -4.83 -5.57 -10.69
C PRO A 99 -3.49 -6.04 -11.29
N GLY A 100 -2.96 -7.11 -10.74
CA GLY A 100 -1.69 -7.71 -11.11
C GLY A 100 -0.47 -7.14 -10.39
N LYS A 101 -0.62 -6.16 -9.50
CA LYS A 101 0.50 -5.63 -8.70
C LYS A 101 0.89 -6.60 -7.59
N VAL A 102 2.18 -6.89 -7.43
CA VAL A 102 2.70 -7.62 -6.26
C VAL A 102 2.77 -6.66 -5.07
N LEU A 103 2.19 -7.05 -3.93
CA LEU A 103 2.08 -6.25 -2.71
C LEU A 103 3.19 -6.58 -1.71
N TYR A 104 3.42 -7.88 -1.50
CA TYR A 104 4.42 -8.41 -0.58
C TYR A 104 5.16 -9.57 -1.21
N GLU A 105 6.39 -9.78 -0.76
CA GLU A 105 7.18 -10.96 -1.10
C GLU A 105 7.78 -11.55 0.17
N MET A 106 8.03 -12.85 0.14
CA MET A 106 8.58 -13.61 1.26
C MET A 106 9.61 -14.62 0.78
N ASP A 107 10.65 -14.83 1.59
CA ASP A 107 11.77 -15.75 1.35
C ASP A 107 12.18 -16.42 2.66
N GLY A 108 12.80 -17.61 2.56
CA GLY A 108 13.34 -18.35 3.71
C GLY A 108 12.27 -19.03 4.57
N VAL A 109 11.15 -19.42 3.96
CA VAL A 109 10.05 -20.16 4.61
C VAL A 109 9.56 -21.29 3.69
N SER A 110 8.96 -22.34 4.26
CA SER A 110 8.31 -23.38 3.47
C SER A 110 7.05 -22.86 2.77
N GLU A 111 6.63 -23.49 1.68
CA GLU A 111 5.40 -23.10 0.97
C GLU A 111 4.17 -23.14 1.87
N GLU A 112 4.08 -24.13 2.75
CA GLU A 112 2.96 -24.28 3.70
C GLU A 112 2.85 -23.07 4.64
N LEU A 113 3.98 -22.54 5.11
CA LEU A 113 4.02 -21.37 5.99
C LEU A 113 3.82 -20.05 5.22
N ALA A 114 4.03 -20.07 3.89
CA ALA A 114 3.91 -18.89 3.04
C ALA A 114 2.48 -18.63 2.53
N ARG A 115 1.60 -19.63 2.58
CA ARG A 115 0.18 -19.54 2.14
C ARG A 115 -0.71 -18.90 3.20
#